data_AF-A0A0L7ML30-F1
#
_entry.id   AF-A0A0L7ML30-F1
#
_cell.length_a   1.000
_cell.length_b   1.000
_cell.length_c   1.000
_cell.angle_alpha   90.00
_cell.angle_beta   90.00
_cell.angle_gamma   90.00
#
_symmetry.space_group_name_H-M   'P 1'
#
loop_
_entity.id
_entity.type
_entity.pdbx_description
1 polymer ?
#
loop_
_entity_poly.entity_id
_entity_poly.type
_entity_poly.pdbx_seq_one_letter_code
_entity_poly.pdbx_strand_id
1 'polypeptide(L)'
;MSQPALAISPAITIVDGKPTILSTDLARHFGKRHDDVLRAIDNLCLQLDEDHLRNFAETEECRASPLNGAPISARAYRLTRDGFTLLAMGFTGKKALAFKLAYIDAFSRMEAALHQPADTQRMELAFSLAAEAAAQVHRTVFNAVMQGDADEWRHSRYLLNLNYDSQGRPTLPHAQPIATDQMVVSFSSLPQRIADGEIMSATDAQLATLATACTQRLTQRAQHREKQVTLPIYPGNSPGQRPASAPALPAKQPPAPDEGLLRMTFR
;
A
#
# COMPACT_ATOMS: atom_id res chain seq x y z
N MET A 1 24.97 -27.26 -37.21
CA MET A 1 23.87 -26.74 -36.38
C MET A 1 24.32 -26.76 -34.93
N SER A 2 24.80 -25.62 -34.42
CA SER A 2 25.31 -25.50 -33.06
C SER A 2 24.17 -25.12 -32.13
N GLN A 3 23.79 -26.00 -31.20
CA GLN A 3 22.91 -25.65 -30.09
C GLN A 3 23.58 -24.56 -29.23
N PRO A 4 22.86 -23.53 -28.79
CA PRO A 4 23.39 -22.60 -27.81
C PRO A 4 23.56 -23.35 -26.49
N ALA A 5 24.74 -23.25 -25.88
CA ALA A 5 24.94 -23.68 -24.50
C ALA A 5 24.04 -22.82 -23.62
N LEU A 6 22.92 -23.40 -23.17
CA LEU A 6 22.07 -22.83 -22.13
C LEU A 6 22.99 -22.39 -20.99
N ALA A 7 22.98 -21.10 -20.67
CA ALA A 7 23.61 -20.59 -19.47
C ALA A 7 22.81 -21.18 -18.29
N ILE A 8 23.28 -22.31 -17.77
CA ILE A 8 22.66 -22.99 -16.63
C ILE A 8 22.96 -22.13 -15.41
N SER A 9 22.21 -21.08 -15.12
CA SER A 9 22.36 -20.34 -13.86
C SER A 9 22.16 -21.31 -12.69
N PRO A 10 23.04 -21.32 -11.68
CA PRO A 10 22.88 -22.24 -10.59
C PRO A 10 21.64 -21.86 -9.77
N ALA A 11 20.84 -22.85 -9.39
CA ALA A 11 19.59 -22.63 -8.69
C ALA A 11 19.88 -22.20 -7.24
N ILE A 12 19.48 -20.98 -6.89
CA ILE A 12 19.52 -20.49 -5.51
C ILE A 12 18.21 -20.88 -4.84
N THR A 13 18.30 -21.54 -3.69
CA THR A 13 17.16 -22.01 -2.90
C THR A 13 17.25 -21.45 -1.48
N ILE A 14 16.12 -21.03 -0.91
CA ILE A 14 16.07 -20.52 0.45
C ILE A 14 15.89 -21.70 1.41
N VAL A 15 16.82 -21.86 2.36
CA VAL A 15 16.76 -22.85 3.43
C VAL A 15 17.04 -22.14 4.74
N ASP A 16 16.18 -22.32 5.74
CA ASP A 16 16.25 -21.63 7.05
C ASP A 16 16.35 -20.10 6.94
N GLY A 17 15.62 -19.52 5.99
CA GLY A 17 15.63 -18.08 5.71
C GLY A 17 16.92 -17.56 5.06
N LYS A 18 17.87 -18.43 4.72
CA LYS A 18 19.14 -18.08 4.09
C LYS A 18 19.18 -18.57 2.63
N PRO A 19 19.63 -17.73 1.68
CA PRO A 19 19.87 -18.18 0.31
C PRO A 19 21.05 -19.14 0.28
N THR A 20 20.83 -20.32 -0.27
CA THR A 20 21.82 -21.40 -0.37
C THR A 20 21.85 -22.01 -1.76
N ILE A 21 23.00 -22.57 -2.13
CA ILE A 21 23.27 -23.19 -3.42
C ILE A 21 23.85 -24.59 -3.20
N LEU A 22 23.60 -25.51 -4.12
CA LEU A 22 24.04 -26.88 -3.97
C LEU A 22 25.34 -27.17 -4.73
N SER A 23 26.23 -27.96 -4.13
CA SER A 23 27.53 -28.29 -4.72
C SER A 23 27.44 -29.07 -6.04
N THR A 24 26.36 -29.82 -6.27
CA THR A 24 26.09 -30.48 -7.55
C THR A 24 25.73 -29.49 -8.65
N ASP A 25 24.91 -28.48 -8.34
CA ASP A 25 24.58 -27.39 -9.27
C ASP A 25 25.81 -26.56 -9.61
N LEU A 26 26.68 -26.30 -8.63
CA LEU A 26 27.98 -25.68 -8.86
C LEU A 26 28.86 -26.53 -9.80
N ALA A 27 28.96 -27.83 -9.55
CA ALA A 27 29.75 -28.73 -10.41
C ALA A 27 29.27 -28.70 -11.87
N ARG A 28 27.94 -28.78 -12.08
CA ARG A 28 27.33 -28.68 -13.41
C ARG A 28 27.61 -27.32 -14.05
N HIS A 29 27.45 -26.23 -13.30
CA HIS A 29 27.69 -24.87 -13.78
C HIS A 29 29.13 -24.66 -14.27
N PHE A 30 30.11 -25.09 -13.48
CA PHE A 30 31.53 -24.93 -13.82
C PHE A 30 32.03 -25.97 -14.83
N GLY A 31 31.20 -26.96 -15.19
CA GLY A 31 31.61 -28.10 -16.01
C GLY A 31 32.74 -28.91 -15.35
N LYS A 32 32.69 -29.03 -14.02
CA LYS A 32 33.66 -29.79 -13.22
C LYS A 32 33.01 -31.08 -12.72
N ARG A 33 33.83 -32.09 -12.41
CA ARG A 33 33.34 -33.27 -11.68
C ARG A 33 32.92 -32.85 -10.29
N HIS A 34 31.80 -33.38 -9.81
CA HIS A 34 31.31 -33.10 -8.46
C HIS A 34 32.31 -33.53 -7.39
N ASP A 35 33.01 -34.65 -7.61
CA ASP A 35 34.09 -35.12 -6.73
C ASP A 35 35.20 -34.07 -6.51
N ASP A 36 35.55 -33.30 -7.56
CA ASP A 36 36.55 -32.23 -7.44
C ASP A 36 36.02 -31.04 -6.64
N VAL A 37 34.71 -30.76 -6.72
CA VAL A 37 34.05 -29.73 -5.93
C VAL A 37 33.99 -30.15 -4.46
N LEU A 38 33.62 -31.40 -4.16
CA LEU A 38 33.63 -31.95 -2.80
C LEU A 38 35.04 -31.87 -2.20
N ARG A 39 36.07 -32.28 -2.93
CA ARG A 39 37.46 -32.18 -2.49
C ARG A 39 37.89 -30.74 -2.22
N ALA A 40 37.46 -29.79 -3.05
CA ALA A 40 37.76 -28.37 -2.84
C ALA A 40 37.07 -27.83 -1.57
N ILE A 41 35.83 -28.25 -1.30
CA ILE A 41 35.10 -27.92 -0.07
C ILE A 41 35.79 -28.53 1.15
N ASP A 42 36.12 -29.82 1.10
CA ASP A 42 36.80 -30.53 2.20
C ASP A 42 38.13 -29.86 2.54
N ASN A 43 38.95 -29.52 1.54
CA ASN A 43 40.22 -28.82 1.73
C ASN A 43 40.04 -27.42 2.36
N LEU A 44 38.96 -26.72 2.00
CA LEU A 44 38.65 -25.40 2.54
C LEU A 44 38.18 -25.51 3.99
N CYS A 45 37.32 -26.49 4.31
CA CYS A 45 36.86 -26.75 5.68
C CYS A 45 38.04 -27.05 6.64
N LEU A 46 39.11 -27.68 6.17
CA LEU A 46 40.32 -27.92 6.98
C LEU A 46 41.06 -26.63 7.39
N GLN A 47 40.81 -25.52 6.71
CA GLN A 47 41.49 -24.24 6.92
C GLN A 47 40.61 -23.20 7.62
N LEU A 48 39.35 -23.52 7.91
CA LEU A 48 38.36 -22.60 8.44
C LEU A 48 38.07 -22.89 9.91
N ASP A 49 37.85 -21.81 10.67
CA ASP A 49 37.34 -21.89 12.04
C ASP A 49 35.87 -22.34 12.08
N GLU A 50 35.40 -22.82 13.24
CA GLU A 50 34.06 -23.42 13.40
C GLU A 50 32.90 -22.52 12.93
N ASP A 51 33.02 -21.21 13.12
CA ASP A 51 31.99 -20.26 12.68
C ASP A 51 31.82 -20.22 11.15
N HIS A 52 32.91 -20.45 10.41
CA HIS A 52 32.91 -20.42 8.95
C HIS A 52 32.55 -21.78 8.34
N LEU A 53 32.72 -22.89 9.09
CA LEU A 53 32.26 -24.23 8.68
C LEU A 53 30.75 -24.29 8.46
N ARG A 54 29.98 -23.48 9.20
CA ARG A 54 28.52 -23.36 9.05
C ARG A 54 28.07 -22.90 7.67
N ASN A 55 28.99 -22.37 6.87
CA ASN A 55 28.72 -22.00 5.49
C ASN A 55 28.70 -23.20 4.52
N PHE A 56 29.09 -24.39 4.99
CA PHE A 56 29.15 -25.64 4.23
C PHE A 56 28.32 -26.71 4.94
N ALA A 57 26.99 -26.65 4.78
CA ALA A 57 26.09 -27.64 5.37
C ALA A 57 26.10 -28.93 4.55
N GLU A 58 26.53 -30.05 5.14
CA GLU A 58 26.50 -31.35 4.47
C GLU A 58 25.06 -31.82 4.23
N THR A 59 24.81 -32.42 3.07
CA THR A 59 23.49 -32.90 2.66
C THR A 59 23.63 -34.08 1.71
N GLU A 60 22.51 -34.69 1.34
CA GLU A 60 22.45 -35.86 0.46
C GLU A 60 21.60 -35.55 -0.77
N GLU A 61 22.09 -35.92 -1.96
CA GLU A 61 21.32 -35.88 -3.20
C GLU A 61 21.13 -37.26 -3.81
N CYS A 62 19.90 -37.54 -4.25
CA CYS A 62 19.62 -38.71 -5.07
C CYS A 62 20.17 -38.50 -6.48
N ARG A 63 21.11 -39.35 -6.90
CA ARG A 63 21.55 -39.45 -8.30
C ARG A 63 21.07 -40.73 -8.95
N ALA A 64 20.90 -40.69 -10.27
CA ALA A 64 20.59 -41.88 -11.05
C ALA A 64 21.71 -42.93 -10.91
N SER A 65 21.35 -44.19 -10.76
CA SER A 65 22.32 -45.28 -10.74
C SER A 65 22.96 -45.43 -12.13
N PRO A 66 24.30 -45.51 -12.23
CA PRO A 66 24.99 -45.76 -13.50
C PRO A 66 24.60 -47.08 -14.16
N LEU A 67 23.99 -48.00 -13.40
CA LEU A 67 23.59 -49.34 -13.83
C LEU A 67 22.06 -49.46 -14.00
N ASN A 68 21.34 -48.35 -14.21
CA ASN A 68 19.87 -48.31 -14.30
C ASN A 68 19.13 -48.97 -13.11
N GLY A 69 19.76 -48.99 -11.94
CA GLY A 69 19.15 -49.42 -10.67
C GLY A 69 18.49 -48.30 -9.88
N ALA A 70 18.12 -48.59 -8.63
CA ALA A 70 17.54 -47.59 -7.72
C ALA A 70 18.45 -46.36 -7.56
N PRO A 71 17.88 -45.14 -7.41
CA PRO A 71 18.66 -43.93 -7.17
C PRO A 71 19.60 -44.09 -5.98
N ILE A 72 20.82 -43.59 -6.11
CA ILE A 72 21.86 -43.68 -5.09
C ILE A 72 21.95 -42.34 -4.38
N SER A 73 21.92 -42.34 -3.05
CA SER A 73 22.23 -41.15 -2.27
C SER A 73 23.72 -40.82 -2.39
N ALA A 74 24.03 -39.59 -2.76
CA ALA A 74 25.39 -39.08 -2.90
C ALA A 74 25.59 -37.86 -2.01
N ARG A 75 26.72 -37.83 -1.29
CA ARG A 75 27.15 -36.70 -0.45
C ARG A 75 27.21 -35.42 -1.28
N ALA A 76 26.57 -34.37 -0.79
CA ALA A 76 26.57 -33.04 -1.36
C ALA A 76 26.71 -32.00 -0.25
N TYR A 77 26.87 -30.75 -0.64
CA TYR A 77 26.96 -29.63 0.28
C TYR A 77 26.00 -28.55 -0.15
N ARG A 78 25.30 -27.97 0.82
CA ARG A 78 24.50 -26.76 0.69
C ARG A 78 25.35 -25.60 1.21
N LEU A 79 25.76 -24.76 0.29
CA LEU A 79 26.64 -23.63 0.56
C LEU A 79 25.80 -22.38 0.77
N THR A 80 26.11 -21.62 1.83
CA THR A 80 25.59 -20.26 1.98
C THR A 80 26.27 -19.33 0.99
N ARG A 81 25.80 -18.08 0.89
CA ARG A 81 26.46 -17.02 0.12
C ARG A 81 27.97 -16.96 0.41
N ASP A 82 28.34 -16.98 1.68
CA ASP A 82 29.73 -16.76 2.10
C ASP A 82 30.60 -18.00 1.84
N GLY A 83 30.05 -19.20 2.05
CA GLY A 83 30.74 -20.46 1.71
C GLY A 83 30.97 -20.60 0.22
N PHE A 84 29.98 -20.19 -0.58
CA PHE A 84 30.13 -20.10 -2.02
C PHE A 84 31.25 -19.12 -2.43
N THR A 85 31.31 -17.93 -1.82
CA THR A 85 32.37 -16.93 -2.11
C THR A 85 33.77 -17.49 -1.85
N LEU A 86 33.96 -18.13 -0.69
CA LEU A 86 35.23 -18.74 -0.32
C LEU A 86 35.66 -19.81 -1.34
N LEU A 87 34.72 -20.67 -1.75
CA LEU A 87 34.98 -21.68 -2.77
C LEU A 87 35.30 -21.07 -4.14
N ALA A 88 34.56 -20.04 -4.56
CA ALA A 88 34.71 -19.39 -5.86
C ALA A 88 36.06 -18.67 -6.02
N MET A 89 36.62 -18.13 -4.93
CA MET A 89 37.94 -17.51 -4.94
C MET A 89 39.05 -18.51 -5.30
N GLY A 90 38.90 -19.78 -4.92
CA GLY A 90 39.84 -20.86 -5.27
C GLY A 90 39.76 -21.37 -6.71
N PHE A 91 38.71 -21.04 -7.47
CA PHE A 91 38.58 -21.48 -8.87
C PHE A 91 39.30 -20.54 -9.85
N THR A 92 40.03 -21.14 -10.79
CA THR A 92 40.79 -20.46 -11.85
C THR A 92 40.26 -20.82 -13.25
N GLY A 93 40.48 -19.92 -14.23
CA GLY A 93 40.10 -20.11 -15.65
C GLY A 93 39.01 -19.16 -16.17
N LYS A 94 38.81 -19.12 -17.51
CA LYS A 94 37.90 -18.18 -18.19
C LYS A 94 36.44 -18.28 -17.73
N LYS A 95 35.94 -19.51 -17.47
CA LYS A 95 34.58 -19.74 -16.93
C LYS A 95 34.45 -19.28 -15.47
N ALA A 96 35.51 -19.46 -14.67
CA ALA A 96 35.53 -19.00 -13.28
C ALA A 96 35.50 -17.47 -13.20
N LEU A 97 36.18 -16.76 -14.11
CA LEU A 97 36.13 -15.30 -14.18
C LEU A 97 34.72 -14.77 -14.52
N ALA A 98 34.09 -15.32 -15.56
CA ALA A 98 32.73 -14.93 -15.94
C ALA A 98 31.74 -15.12 -14.78
N PHE A 99 31.92 -16.18 -13.99
CA PHE A 99 31.12 -16.41 -12.80
C PHE A 99 31.42 -15.44 -11.67
N LYS A 100 32.70 -15.14 -11.38
CA LYS A 100 33.07 -14.13 -10.38
C LYS A 100 32.42 -12.79 -10.70
N LEU A 101 32.40 -12.39 -11.97
CA LEU A 101 31.70 -11.18 -12.43
C LEU A 101 30.19 -11.28 -12.23
N ALA A 102 29.55 -12.40 -12.62
CA ALA A 102 28.11 -12.60 -12.40
C ALA A 102 27.72 -12.59 -10.92
N TYR A 103 28.59 -13.10 -10.04
CA TYR A 103 28.41 -13.04 -8.59
C TYR A 103 28.53 -11.60 -8.06
N ILE A 104 29.54 -10.85 -8.52
CA ILE A 104 29.68 -9.41 -8.19
C ILE A 104 28.41 -8.65 -8.62
N ASP A 105 27.93 -8.85 -9.85
CA ASP A 105 26.72 -8.19 -10.35
C ASP A 105 25.48 -8.56 -9.54
N ALA A 106 25.35 -9.83 -9.17
CA ALA A 106 24.25 -10.29 -8.31
C ALA A 106 24.32 -9.63 -6.92
N PHE A 107 25.51 -9.52 -6.35
CA PHE A 107 25.72 -8.87 -5.06
C PHE A 107 25.45 -7.37 -5.13
N SER A 108 25.93 -6.67 -6.16
CA SER A 108 25.61 -5.24 -6.36
C SER A 108 24.11 -5.00 -6.55
N ARG A 109 23.38 -5.92 -7.20
CA ARG A 109 21.91 -5.86 -7.29
C ARG A 109 21.23 -6.09 -5.94
N MET A 110 21.74 -7.03 -5.14
CA MET A 110 21.23 -7.28 -3.79
C MET A 110 21.52 -6.11 -2.84
N GLU A 111 22.75 -5.58 -2.86
CA GLU A 111 23.10 -4.35 -2.14
C GLU A 111 22.23 -3.19 -2.58
N ALA A 112 21.99 -2.98 -3.88
CA ALA A 112 21.10 -1.93 -4.35
C ALA A 112 19.64 -2.13 -3.90
N ALA A 113 19.17 -3.37 -3.73
CA ALA A 113 17.84 -3.68 -3.21
C ALA A 113 17.73 -3.49 -1.69
N LEU A 114 18.82 -3.73 -0.94
CA LEU A 114 18.90 -3.54 0.51
C LEU A 114 19.24 -2.08 0.89
N HIS A 115 19.96 -1.37 0.03
CA HIS A 115 20.28 0.06 0.10
C HIS A 115 19.32 0.93 -0.71
N GLN A 116 18.23 0.38 -1.23
CA GLN A 116 17.05 1.21 -1.42
C GLN A 116 16.63 1.61 -0.01
N PRO A 117 16.81 2.88 0.41
CA PRO A 117 16.22 3.30 1.66
C PRO A 117 14.74 2.96 1.52
N ALA A 118 14.23 2.11 2.40
CA ALA A 118 12.79 1.95 2.59
C ALA A 118 12.28 3.30 3.09
N ASP A 119 12.11 4.22 2.14
CA ASP A 119 11.85 5.65 2.22
C ASP A 119 11.91 6.20 3.65
N THR A 120 13.10 6.13 4.27
CA THR A 120 13.25 6.36 5.71
C THR A 120 12.82 7.79 6.04
N GLN A 121 13.08 8.71 5.11
CA GLN A 121 12.63 10.09 5.15
C GLN A 121 11.10 10.22 5.06
N ARG A 122 10.43 9.46 4.18
CA ARG A 122 8.96 9.44 4.13
C ARG A 122 8.33 8.78 5.35
N MET A 123 8.98 7.75 5.91
CA MET A 123 8.53 7.11 7.14
C MET A 123 8.63 8.08 8.32
N GLU A 124 9.77 8.77 8.45
CA GLU A 124 10.00 9.80 9.46
C GLU A 124 9.03 10.98 9.30
N LEU A 125 8.82 11.44 8.06
CA LEU A 125 7.81 12.45 7.74
C LEU A 125 6.40 11.98 8.12
N ALA A 126 6.01 10.75 7.77
CA ALA A 126 4.71 10.19 8.11
C ALA A 126 4.50 10.11 9.63
N PHE A 127 5.51 9.68 10.38
CA PHE A 127 5.46 9.67 11.85
C PHE A 127 5.32 11.09 12.42
N SER A 128 6.07 12.06 11.89
CA SER A 128 5.98 13.46 12.35
C SER A 128 4.59 14.05 12.13
N LEU A 129 4.00 13.84 10.95
CA LEU A 129 2.65 14.31 10.62
C LEU A 129 1.58 13.63 11.48
N ALA A 130 1.73 12.33 11.74
CA ALA A 130 0.81 11.60 12.61
C ALA A 130 0.87 12.11 14.06
N ALA A 131 2.07 12.41 14.57
CA ALA A 131 2.26 12.96 15.91
C ALA A 131 1.64 14.37 16.04
N GLU A 132 1.81 15.22 15.03
CA GLU A 132 1.19 16.55 14.99
C GLU A 132 -0.34 16.45 15.00
N ALA A 133 -0.92 15.61 14.13
CA ALA A 133 -2.36 15.40 14.07
C ALA A 133 -2.92 14.88 15.41
N ALA A 134 -2.23 13.94 16.05
CA ALA A 134 -2.64 13.43 17.37
C ALA A 134 -2.64 14.53 18.44
N ALA A 135 -1.61 15.39 18.47
CA ALA A 135 -1.55 16.51 19.39
C ALA A 135 -2.70 17.51 19.17
N GLN A 136 -3.03 17.80 17.92
CA GLN A 136 -4.15 18.67 17.56
C GLN A 136 -5.50 18.07 17.98
N VAL A 137 -5.72 16.76 17.74
CA VAL A 137 -6.93 16.06 18.18
C VAL A 137 -7.05 16.08 19.71
N HIS A 138 -5.99 15.76 20.44
CA HIS A 138 -5.99 15.82 21.90
C HIS A 138 -6.39 17.19 22.42
N ARG A 139 -5.80 18.26 21.88
CA ARG A 139 -6.13 19.63 22.29
C ARG A 139 -7.58 20.00 21.99
N THR A 140 -8.08 19.58 20.83
CA THR A 140 -9.45 19.87 20.39
C THR A 140 -10.47 19.17 21.27
N VAL A 141 -10.27 17.88 21.54
CA VAL A 141 -11.14 17.10 22.43
C VAL A 141 -11.07 17.64 23.86
N PHE A 142 -9.87 17.94 24.37
CA PHE A 142 -9.70 18.54 25.68
C PHE A 142 -10.48 19.84 25.82
N ASN A 143 -10.33 20.76 24.86
CA ASN A 143 -11.05 22.03 24.87
C ASN A 143 -12.56 21.84 24.79
N ALA A 144 -13.04 20.92 23.95
CA ALA A 144 -14.47 20.63 23.83
C ALA A 144 -15.06 20.09 25.13
N VAL A 145 -14.34 19.21 25.84
CA VAL A 145 -14.76 18.69 27.15
C VAL A 145 -14.75 19.79 28.22
N MET A 146 -13.72 20.64 28.23
CA MET A 146 -13.62 21.74 29.22
C MET A 146 -14.63 22.87 28.97
N GLN A 147 -15.12 23.04 27.74
CA GLN A 147 -16.14 24.03 27.37
C GLN A 147 -17.57 23.47 27.46
N GLY A 148 -17.73 22.16 27.62
CA GLY A 148 -19.03 21.49 27.77
C GLY A 148 -19.67 21.77 29.13
N ASP A 149 -20.95 21.44 29.25
CA ASP A 149 -21.71 21.63 30.49
C ASP A 149 -21.12 20.77 31.63
N ALA A 150 -20.93 21.38 32.80
CA ALA A 150 -20.18 20.79 33.92
C ALA A 150 -20.87 19.54 34.50
N ASP A 151 -22.18 19.39 34.29
CA ASP A 151 -22.97 18.27 34.78
C ASP A 151 -23.15 17.14 33.75
N GLU A 152 -22.99 17.40 32.44
CA GLU A 152 -23.28 16.43 31.36
C GLU A 152 -22.06 15.95 30.56
N TRP A 153 -20.86 16.47 30.80
CA TRP A 153 -19.65 16.12 30.05
C TRP A 153 -19.32 14.62 30.05
N ARG A 154 -19.75 13.86 31.07
CA ARG A 154 -19.52 12.41 31.21
C ARG A 154 -20.32 11.54 30.24
N HIS A 155 -21.46 12.05 29.75
CA HIS A 155 -22.35 11.32 28.83
C HIS A 155 -22.45 11.99 27.46
N SER A 156 -21.69 13.07 27.25
CA SER A 156 -21.64 13.81 25.99
C SER A 156 -20.94 12.99 24.90
N ARG A 157 -21.60 12.84 23.76
CA ARG A 157 -20.99 12.29 22.53
C ARG A 157 -20.37 13.45 21.77
N TYR A 158 -19.20 13.28 21.15
CA TYR A 158 -18.55 14.34 20.38
C TYR A 158 -18.38 13.93 18.92
N LEU A 159 -18.68 14.84 18.00
CA LEU A 159 -18.30 14.72 16.60
C LEU A 159 -16.92 15.35 16.42
N LEU A 160 -15.94 14.55 16.00
CA LEU A 160 -14.64 15.06 15.58
C LEU A 160 -14.59 15.12 14.05
N ASN A 161 -14.30 16.30 13.53
CA ASN A 161 -14.06 16.49 12.11
C ASN A 161 -12.58 16.78 11.85
N LEU A 162 -11.99 16.02 10.92
CA LEU A 162 -10.68 16.25 10.34
C LEU A 162 -10.85 16.60 8.86
N ASN A 163 -10.72 17.88 8.52
CA ASN A 163 -10.75 18.32 7.13
C ASN A 163 -9.35 18.53 6.59
N TYR A 164 -9.21 18.41 5.27
CA TYR A 164 -7.99 18.75 4.54
C TYR A 164 -8.27 19.95 3.64
N ASP A 165 -7.29 20.84 3.48
CA ASP A 165 -7.39 21.92 2.51
C ASP A 165 -7.23 21.41 1.07
N SER A 166 -7.41 22.31 0.09
CA SER A 166 -7.23 21.99 -1.34
C SER A 166 -5.82 21.54 -1.72
N GLN A 167 -4.83 21.74 -0.84
CA GLN A 167 -3.45 21.28 -1.01
C GLN A 167 -3.17 19.96 -0.25
N GLY A 168 -4.20 19.32 0.32
CA GLY A 168 -4.08 18.07 1.07
C GLY A 168 -3.45 18.23 2.45
N ARG A 169 -3.36 19.46 3.00
CA ARG A 169 -2.85 19.70 4.34
C ARG A 169 -3.97 19.59 5.37
N PRO A 170 -3.74 18.96 6.53
CA PRO A 170 -4.74 18.89 7.58
C PRO A 170 -5.06 20.30 8.08
N THR A 171 -6.34 20.62 8.15
CA THR A 171 -6.85 21.83 8.80
C THR A 171 -7.02 21.59 10.30
N LEU A 172 -7.17 22.67 11.08
CA LEU A 172 -7.44 22.58 12.51
C LEU A 172 -8.65 21.67 12.77
N PRO A 173 -8.45 20.55 13.49
CA PRO A 173 -9.55 19.67 13.86
C PRO A 173 -10.58 20.43 14.67
N HIS A 174 -11.84 20.11 14.47
CA HIS A 174 -12.95 20.70 15.21
C HIS A 174 -13.75 19.61 15.89
N ALA A 175 -14.09 19.81 17.16
CA ALA A 175 -14.95 18.92 17.91
C ALA A 175 -16.19 19.67 18.39
N GLN A 176 -17.35 19.05 18.23
CA GLN A 176 -18.62 19.59 18.74
C GLN A 176 -19.37 18.52 19.52
N PRO A 177 -20.02 18.89 20.65
CA PRO A 177 -20.90 17.97 21.35
C PRO A 177 -22.12 17.65 20.47
N ILE A 178 -22.52 16.40 20.47
CA ILE A 178 -23.74 15.86 19.87
C ILE A 178 -24.72 15.61 21.01
N ALA A 179 -25.84 16.32 20.99
CA ALA A 179 -26.90 16.13 21.98
C ALA A 179 -27.48 14.70 21.93
N THR A 180 -28.13 14.25 22.99
CA THR A 180 -28.66 12.88 23.11
C THR A 180 -29.70 12.55 22.03
N ASP A 181 -30.42 13.55 21.54
CA ASP A 181 -31.42 13.47 20.47
C ASP A 181 -30.82 13.60 19.06
N GLN A 182 -29.52 13.89 18.93
CA GLN A 182 -28.83 14.03 17.65
C GLN A 182 -28.10 12.74 17.26
N MET A 183 -28.04 12.44 15.95
CA MET A 183 -27.30 11.30 15.42
C MET A 183 -26.66 11.63 14.08
N VAL A 184 -25.57 10.92 13.76
CA VAL A 184 -24.87 11.03 12.47
C VAL A 184 -24.85 9.67 11.81
N VAL A 185 -25.51 9.57 10.66
CA VAL A 185 -25.63 8.34 9.87
C VAL A 185 -25.51 8.65 8.39
N SER A 186 -25.11 7.66 7.60
CA SER A 186 -25.11 7.82 6.14
C SER A 186 -26.54 7.89 5.61
N PHE A 187 -26.76 8.71 4.58
CA PHE A 187 -28.10 8.86 3.99
C PHE A 187 -28.70 7.54 3.49
N SER A 188 -27.86 6.60 3.03
CA SER A 188 -28.30 5.28 2.58
C SER A 188 -28.73 4.34 3.71
N SER A 189 -28.16 4.49 4.92
CA SER A 189 -28.50 3.66 6.08
C SER A 189 -29.67 4.22 6.90
N LEU A 190 -30.00 5.50 6.70
CA LEU A 190 -31.05 6.20 7.43
C LEU A 190 -32.42 5.50 7.35
N PRO A 191 -32.92 5.01 6.19
CA PRO A 191 -34.23 4.36 6.14
C PRO A 191 -34.31 3.09 6.99
N GLN A 192 -33.24 2.29 6.99
CA GLN A 192 -33.19 1.04 7.73
C GLN A 192 -33.14 1.30 9.24
N ARG A 193 -32.35 2.30 9.67
CA ARG A 193 -32.30 2.72 11.07
C ARG A 193 -33.63 3.28 11.58
N ILE A 194 -34.41 3.97 10.73
CA ILE A 194 -35.78 4.39 11.07
C ILE A 194 -36.67 3.17 11.27
N ALA A 195 -36.60 2.18 10.36
CA ALA A 195 -37.45 1.00 10.39
C ALA A 195 -37.15 0.07 11.58
N ASP A 196 -35.87 -0.07 11.94
CA ASP A 196 -35.41 -0.96 13.01
C ASP A 196 -35.67 -0.40 14.42
N GLY A 197 -36.19 0.84 14.53
CA GLY A 197 -36.46 1.48 15.82
C GLY A 197 -35.19 1.87 16.61
N GLU A 198 -34.01 1.79 15.98
CA GLU A 198 -32.73 2.18 16.60
C GLU A 198 -32.63 3.70 16.86
N ILE A 199 -33.50 4.50 16.25
CA ILE A 199 -33.63 5.93 16.55
C ILE A 199 -34.46 6.07 17.82
N MET A 200 -33.83 5.84 18.98
CA MET A 200 -34.51 5.77 20.29
C MET A 200 -35.18 7.07 20.76
N SER A 201 -35.24 8.13 19.93
CA SER A 201 -35.75 9.46 20.28
C SER A 201 -36.65 10.13 19.23
N ALA A 202 -36.92 9.52 18.07
CA ALA A 202 -37.75 10.17 17.04
C ALA A 202 -39.25 10.05 17.38
N THR A 203 -39.90 11.20 17.58
CA THR A 203 -41.36 11.29 17.79
C THR A 203 -42.14 11.05 16.48
N ASP A 204 -43.38 10.59 16.59
CA ASP A 204 -44.29 10.43 15.44
C ASP A 204 -44.41 11.72 14.60
N ALA A 205 -44.38 12.88 15.27
CA ALA A 205 -44.39 14.19 14.60
C ALA A 205 -43.12 14.44 13.76
N GLN A 206 -41.95 14.04 14.26
CA GLN A 206 -40.68 14.15 13.53
C GLN A 206 -40.66 13.20 12.33
N LEU A 207 -41.13 11.97 12.50
CA LEU A 207 -41.23 10.99 11.40
C LEU A 207 -42.21 11.44 10.31
N ALA A 208 -43.37 11.98 10.69
CA ALA A 208 -44.35 12.53 9.75
C ALA A 208 -43.80 13.75 8.99
N THR A 209 -43.06 14.62 9.67
CA THR A 209 -42.40 15.78 9.05
C THR A 209 -41.36 15.33 8.02
N LEU A 210 -40.53 14.35 8.35
CA LEU A 210 -39.53 13.79 7.44
C LEU A 210 -40.19 13.16 6.20
N ALA A 211 -41.23 12.34 6.39
CA ALA A 211 -41.97 11.73 5.29
C ALA A 211 -42.60 12.78 4.35
N THR A 212 -43.16 13.85 4.92
CA THR A 212 -43.75 14.96 4.16
C THR A 212 -42.70 15.68 3.33
N ALA A 213 -41.55 16.03 3.94
CA ALA A 213 -40.45 16.70 3.24
C ALA A 213 -39.89 15.85 2.09
N CYS A 214 -39.71 14.55 2.31
CA CYS A 214 -39.28 13.61 1.27
C CYS A 214 -40.27 13.56 0.11
N THR A 215 -41.57 13.45 0.40
CA THR A 215 -42.64 13.41 -0.62
C THR A 215 -42.68 14.70 -1.44
N GLN A 216 -42.61 15.86 -0.78
CA GLN A 216 -42.57 17.16 -1.45
C GLN A 216 -41.36 17.29 -2.38
N ARG A 217 -40.17 16.85 -1.93
CA ARG A 217 -38.95 16.92 -2.74
C ARG A 217 -39.00 16.00 -3.96
N LEU A 218 -39.60 14.82 -3.84
CA LEU A 218 -39.82 13.91 -4.95
C LEU A 218 -40.80 14.50 -5.97
N THR A 219 -41.91 15.07 -5.52
CA THR A 219 -42.90 15.73 -6.39
C THR A 219 -42.29 16.92 -7.14
N GLN A 220 -41.51 17.78 -6.46
CA GLN A 220 -40.80 18.87 -7.11
C GLN A 220 -39.84 18.38 -8.20
N ARG A 221 -39.11 17.29 -7.95
CA ARG A 221 -38.20 16.69 -8.93
C ARG A 221 -38.95 16.08 -10.12
N ALA A 222 -40.11 15.46 -9.89
CA ALA A 222 -40.96 14.93 -10.96
C ALA A 222 -41.46 16.06 -11.88
N GLN A 223 -42.01 17.13 -11.30
CA GLN A 223 -42.48 18.31 -12.05
C GLN A 223 -41.35 19.00 -12.84
N HIS A 224 -40.14 19.06 -12.26
CA HIS A 224 -38.98 19.61 -12.96
C HIS A 224 -38.57 18.74 -14.16
N ARG A 225 -38.60 17.40 -14.02
CA ARG A 225 -38.34 16.47 -15.13
C ARG A 225 -39.39 16.62 -16.23
N GLU A 226 -40.66 16.72 -15.87
CA GLU A 226 -41.74 16.93 -16.85
C GLU A 226 -41.51 18.22 -17.64
N LYS A 227 -41.24 19.34 -16.96
CA LYS A 227 -40.94 20.64 -17.61
C LYS A 227 -39.68 20.61 -18.49
N GLN A 228 -38.67 19.81 -18.12
CA GLN A 228 -37.48 19.62 -18.95
C GLN A 228 -37.74 18.77 -20.20
N VAL A 229 -38.65 17.80 -20.11
CA VAL A 229 -39.11 16.99 -21.25
C VAL A 229 -40.07 17.78 -22.16
N THR A 230 -40.80 18.77 -21.62
CA THR A 230 -41.73 19.63 -22.40
C THR A 230 -41.06 20.84 -23.06
N LEU A 231 -39.76 21.07 -22.86
CA LEU A 231 -39.04 22.07 -23.64
C LEU A 231 -39.04 21.61 -25.12
N PRO A 232 -39.49 22.45 -26.07
CA PRO A 232 -39.57 22.06 -27.47
C PRO A 232 -38.18 21.63 -27.94
N ILE A 233 -38.09 20.43 -28.51
CA ILE A 233 -36.97 20.04 -29.36
C ILE A 233 -36.98 21.04 -30.51
N TYR A 234 -36.15 22.08 -30.41
CA TYR A 234 -35.86 22.92 -31.56
C TYR A 234 -35.27 22.01 -32.63
N PRO A 235 -35.78 22.02 -33.87
CA PRO A 235 -35.15 21.29 -34.96
C PRO A 235 -33.70 21.74 -35.06
N GLY A 236 -32.79 20.79 -34.81
CA GLY A 236 -31.37 21.04 -34.72
C GLY A 236 -30.85 21.67 -36.02
N ASN A 237 -30.09 22.74 -35.87
CA ASN A 237 -29.18 23.19 -36.90
C ASN A 237 -28.28 22.01 -37.31
N SER A 238 -28.13 21.80 -38.61
CA SER A 238 -27.25 20.80 -39.19
C SER A 238 -25.81 20.94 -38.66
N PRO A 239 -25.09 19.83 -38.45
CA PRO A 239 -23.73 19.87 -37.91
C PRO A 239 -22.80 20.47 -38.97
N GLY A 240 -22.32 21.70 -38.76
CA GLY A 240 -21.36 22.26 -39.69
C GLY A 240 -21.03 23.75 -39.63
N GLN A 241 -21.60 24.55 -38.72
CA GLN A 241 -21.24 25.97 -38.64
C GLN A 241 -20.88 26.38 -37.22
N ARG A 242 -19.57 26.53 -37.01
CA ARG A 242 -18.94 27.18 -35.86
C ARG A 242 -19.16 28.70 -36.03
N PRO A 243 -19.94 29.40 -35.20
CA PRO A 243 -19.98 30.85 -35.28
C PRO A 243 -18.69 31.39 -34.68
N ALA A 244 -17.94 32.08 -35.54
CA ALA A 244 -16.74 32.80 -35.19
C ALA A 244 -17.05 33.93 -34.18
N SER A 245 -16.18 34.04 -33.18
CA SER A 245 -15.77 35.27 -32.49
C SER A 245 -16.85 36.34 -32.25
N ALA A 246 -17.30 36.43 -30.99
CA ALA A 246 -17.91 37.63 -30.42
C ALA A 246 -16.88 38.39 -29.54
N PRO A 247 -16.97 39.73 -29.48
CA PRO A 247 -15.86 40.63 -29.17
C PRO A 247 -15.61 40.84 -27.66
N ALA A 248 -14.42 41.37 -27.35
CA ALA A 248 -13.96 41.68 -26.00
C ALA A 248 -14.46 43.05 -25.47
N LEU A 249 -14.51 43.12 -24.13
CA LEU A 249 -14.53 44.28 -23.19
C LEU A 249 -15.91 44.84 -22.73
N PRO A 250 -16.01 45.46 -21.51
CA PRO A 250 -14.93 45.92 -20.62
C PRO A 250 -14.99 45.44 -19.16
N ALA A 251 -13.83 45.51 -18.51
CA ALA A 251 -13.62 45.32 -17.09
C ALA A 251 -14.15 46.50 -16.26
N LYS A 252 -15.05 46.21 -15.31
CA LYS A 252 -15.14 46.82 -13.96
C LYS A 252 -16.31 46.17 -13.20
N GLN A 253 -16.00 45.25 -12.28
CA GLN A 253 -16.89 44.86 -11.20
C GLN A 253 -16.06 44.78 -9.90
N PRO A 254 -16.39 45.57 -8.86
CA PRO A 254 -15.67 45.58 -7.58
C PRO A 254 -15.90 44.28 -6.77
N PRO A 255 -15.04 43.99 -5.76
CA PRO A 255 -15.08 42.71 -5.04
C PRO A 255 -16.40 42.51 -4.30
N ALA A 256 -17.00 41.34 -4.46
CA ALA A 256 -18.19 40.93 -3.70
C ALA A 256 -17.82 40.69 -2.22
N PRO A 257 -18.71 41.07 -1.28
CA PRO A 257 -18.43 41.11 0.16
C PRO A 257 -18.45 39.72 0.81
N ASP A 258 -17.82 39.63 1.98
CA ASP A 258 -17.89 38.50 2.92
C ASP A 258 -19.34 37.99 3.07
N GLU A 259 -19.67 36.85 2.48
CA GLU A 259 -20.89 36.13 2.83
C GLU A 259 -20.66 35.35 4.12
N GLY A 260 -20.87 36.10 5.21
CA GLY A 260 -21.79 35.72 6.28
C GLY A 260 -22.00 34.23 6.49
N LEU A 261 -21.25 33.69 7.44
CA LEU A 261 -21.57 32.49 8.19
C LEU A 261 -23.06 32.54 8.64
N LEU A 262 -23.94 31.84 7.92
CA LEU A 262 -25.34 31.66 8.33
C LEU A 262 -25.37 30.73 9.56
N ARG A 263 -25.16 31.34 10.72
CA ARG A 263 -25.32 30.70 12.03
C ARG A 263 -26.83 30.63 12.31
N MET A 264 -27.48 29.54 11.94
CA MET A 264 -28.85 29.26 12.39
C MET A 264 -28.79 28.79 13.85
N THR A 265 -28.97 29.72 14.78
CA THR A 265 -29.30 29.43 16.17
C THR A 265 -30.78 29.05 16.26
N PHE A 266 -31.07 27.80 16.59
CA PHE A 266 -32.40 27.44 17.07
C PHE A 266 -32.45 27.67 18.59
N ARG A 267 -33.51 28.36 19.04
CA ARG A 267 -33.85 28.56 20.45
C ARG A 267 -34.26 27.26 21.11
#